data_AF-A0A673GEU7-F1
#
_entry.id   AF-A0A673GEU7-F1
#
_cell.length_a   1.000
_cell.length_b   1.000
_cell.length_c   1.000
_cell.angle_alpha   90.00
_cell.angle_beta   90.00
_cell.angle_gamma   90.00
#
_symmetry.space_group_name_H-M   'P 1'
#
loop_
_entity.id
_entity.type
_entity.pdbx_description
1 polymer ?
#
loop_
_entity_poly.entity_id
_entity_poly.type
_entity_poly.pdbx_seq_one_letter_code
_entity_poly.pdbx_strand_id
1 'polypeptide(L)' 'CGEAPNYDKSCWFNEKDKLGMDFPNLPYLEDGDTKVVQSNAIMRYIARKHNLCE' A
#
# COMPACT_ATOMS: atom_id res chain seq x y z
N CYS A 1 -28.13 -11.09 18.19
CA CYS A 1 -27.36 -10.36 17.17
C CYS A 1 -26.60 -9.24 17.86
N GLY A 2 -25.29 -9.11 17.64
CA GLY A 2 -24.48 -8.02 18.21
C GLY A 2 -24.64 -6.71 17.43
N GLU A 3 -24.20 -5.60 18.01
CA GLU A 3 -24.16 -4.31 17.33
C GLU A 3 -23.29 -4.37 16.06
N ALA A 4 -23.67 -3.60 15.04
CA ALA A 4 -22.90 -3.49 13.82
C ALA A 4 -21.51 -2.89 14.13
N PRO A 5 -20.43 -3.39 13.49
CA PRO A 5 -19.11 -2.82 13.69
C PRO A 5 -19.06 -1.38 13.16
N ASN A 6 -18.27 -0.52 13.81
CA ASN A 6 -18.17 0.91 13.48
C ASN A 6 -17.37 1.21 12.19
N TYR A 7 -16.81 0.19 11.53
CA TYR A 7 -15.96 0.33 10.33
C TYR A 7 -14.93 1.47 10.42
N ASP A 8 -14.30 1.62 11.60
CA ASP A 8 -13.34 2.69 11.83
C ASP A 8 -12.11 2.51 10.92
N LYS A 9 -11.76 3.58 10.22
CA LYS A 9 -10.63 3.66 9.28
C LYS A 9 -9.56 4.64 9.76
N SER A 10 -9.69 5.16 10.99
CA SER A 10 -8.73 6.08 11.61
C SER A 10 -7.30 5.53 11.54
N CYS A 11 -7.13 4.21 11.65
CA CYS A 11 -5.84 3.53 11.54
C CYS A 11 -5.10 3.82 10.21
N TRP A 12 -5.83 4.00 9.11
CA TRP A 12 -5.25 4.34 7.81
C TRP A 12 -5.26 5.85 7.57
N PHE A 13 -6.37 6.53 7.84
CA PHE A 13 -6.51 7.96 7.52
C PHE A 13 -5.58 8.85 8.34
N ASN A 14 -5.20 8.46 9.55
CA ASN A 14 -4.28 9.23 10.39
C ASN A 14 -2.81 9.08 9.96
N GLU A 15 -2.47 7.99 9.27
CA GLU A 15 -1.09 7.65 8.91
C GLU A 15 -0.79 7.89 7.43
N LYS A 16 -1.78 7.79 6.53
CA LYS A 16 -1.57 7.81 5.07
C LYS A 16 -0.72 8.98 4.56
N ASP A 17 -0.88 10.17 5.14
CA ASP A 17 -0.21 11.39 4.67
C ASP A 17 1.20 11.52 5.27
N LYS A 18 1.50 10.76 6.33
CA LYS A 18 2.83 10.68 6.95
C LYS A 18 3.78 9.75 6.19
N LEU A 19 3.25 8.89 5.32
CA LEU A 19 4.03 7.92 4.54
C LEU A 19 4.82 8.57 3.37
N GLY A 20 4.59 9.85 3.08
CA GLY A 20 5.35 10.59 2.06
C GLY A 20 5.20 10.02 0.64
N MET A 21 4.05 9.43 0.33
CA MET A 21 3.72 8.91 -1.01
C MET A 21 3.04 10.00 -1.83
N ASP A 22 3.39 10.10 -3.12
CA ASP A 22 2.74 11.05 -4.03
C ASP A 22 1.24 10.75 -4.22
N PHE A 23 0.87 9.47 -4.17
CA PHE A 23 -0.51 9.00 -4.33
C PHE A 23 -0.86 7.95 -3.26
N PRO A 24 -1.15 8.38 -2.01
CA PRO A 24 -1.38 7.45 -0.89
C PRO A 24 -2.59 6.55 -1.15
N ASN A 25 -2.35 5.26 -1.30
CA ASN A 25 -3.42 4.28 -1.48
C ASN A 25 -3.02 2.90 -0.93
N LEU A 26 -4.03 2.11 -0.58
CA LEU A 26 -3.84 0.69 -0.26
C LEU A 26 -4.15 -0.16 -1.51
N PRO A 27 -3.34 -1.18 -1.84
CA PRO A 27 -2.08 -1.56 -1.21
C PRO A 27 -0.90 -0.65 -1.62
N TYR A 28 0.11 -0.58 -0.75
CA TYR A 28 1.43 0.03 -1.01
C TYR A 28 2.55 -0.95 -0.64
N LEU A 29 3.74 -0.72 -1.21
CA LEU A 29 4.99 -1.39 -0.89
C LEU A 29 6.06 -0.32 -0.62
N GLU A 30 6.80 -0.45 0.48
CA GLU A 30 7.98 0.35 0.78
C GLU A 30 9.21 -0.56 0.80
N ASP A 31 10.20 -0.24 -0.03
CA ASP A 31 11.48 -0.93 -0.16
C ASP A 31 12.61 0.11 -0.11
N GLY A 32 13.08 0.42 1.10
CA GLY A 32 14.04 1.49 1.34
C GLY A 32 13.48 2.84 0.88
N ASP A 33 14.21 3.50 -0.02
CA ASP A 33 13.78 4.78 -0.60
C ASP A 33 12.67 4.62 -1.64
N THR A 34 12.40 3.40 -2.12
CA THR A 34 11.39 3.15 -3.14
C THR A 34 10.02 2.93 -2.50
N LYS A 35 9.04 3.77 -2.84
CA LYS A 35 7.64 3.63 -2.44
C LYS A 35 6.78 3.39 -3.68
N VAL A 36 6.07 2.25 -3.73
CA VAL A 36 5.22 1.86 -4.85
C VAL A 36 3.80 1.68 -4.36
N VAL A 37 2.85 2.34 -5.04
CA VAL A 37 1.40 2.18 -4.83
C VAL A 37 0.79 1.55 -6.08
N GLN A 38 -0.45 1.06 -5.99
CA GLN A 38 -1.16 0.27 -7.01
C GLN A 38 -0.68 -1.18 -7.08
N SER A 39 -1.60 -2.13 -6.89
CA SER A 39 -1.34 -3.57 -6.84
C SER A 39 -0.55 -4.09 -8.05
N ASN A 40 -0.92 -3.70 -9.27
CA ASN A 40 -0.22 -4.12 -10.48
C ASN A 40 1.21 -3.55 -10.59
N ALA A 41 1.42 -2.32 -10.11
CA ALA A 41 2.75 -1.72 -10.11
C ALA A 41 3.65 -2.41 -9.09
N ILE A 42 3.12 -2.71 -7.90
CA ILE A 42 3.80 -3.50 -6.86
C ILE A 42 4.19 -4.89 -7.40
N MET A 43 3.26 -5.61 -8.03
CA MET A 43 3.56 -6.93 -8.61
C MET A 43 4.65 -6.86 -9.67
N ARG A 44 4.59 -5.89 -10.59
CA ARG A 44 5.63 -5.69 -11.62
C ARG A 44 6.96 -5.28 -11.03
N TYR A 45 6.95 -4.52 -9.94
CA TYR A 45 8.17 -4.13 -9.22
C TYR A 45 8.86 -5.35 -8.61
N ILE A 46 8.11 -6.18 -7.86
CA ILE A 46 8.62 -7.42 -7.27
C ILE A 46 9.15 -8.36 -8.38
N ALA A 47 8.38 -8.54 -9.45
CA ALA A 47 8.79 -9.43 -10.53
C ALA A 47 10.09 -8.98 -11.21
N ARG A 48 10.29 -7.66 -11.44
CA ARG A 48 11.56 -7.14 -11.97
C ARG A 48 12.72 -7.26 -11.00
N LYS A 49 12.48 -6.99 -9.70
CA LYS A 49 13.51 -7.08 -8.66
C LYS A 49 14.06 -8.51 -8.50
N HIS A 50 13.22 -9.52 -8.76
CA HIS A 50 13.56 -10.93 -8.62
C HIS A 50 13.75 -11.67 -9.96
N ASN A 51 13.85 -10.96 -11.09
CA ASN A 51 13.99 -11.55 -12.43
C ASN A 51 12.90 -12.59 -12.78
N LEU A 52 11.66 -12.34 -12.36
CA LEU A 52 10.48 -13.16 -12.65
C LEU A 52 9.69 -12.63 -13.87
N CYS A 53 10.29 -11.74 -14.66
CA CYS A 53 9.70 -11.14 -15.86
C CYS A 53 10.31 -11.67 -17.17
N GLU A 54 10.92 -12.86 -17.15
CA GLU A 54 11.41 -13.51 -18.38
C GLU A 54 10.26 -13.89 -19.33
#